data_AF-A0A5E6NEA6-F1
#
_entry.id   AF-A0A5E6NEA6-F1
#
_cell.length_a   1.000
_cell.length_b   1.000
_cell.length_c   1.000
_cell.angle_alpha   90.00
_cell.angle_beta   90.00
_cell.angle_gamma   90.00
#
_symmetry.space_group_name_H-M   'P 1'
#
loop_
_entity.id
_entity.type
_entity.pdbx_description
1 polymer ?
#
loop_
_entity_poly.entity_id
_entity_poly.type
_entity_poly.pdbx_seq_one_letter_code
_entity_poly.pdbx_strand_id
1 'polypeptide(L)'
;MEAIGTEKLATYVTDLQEKLKIKQTAQGRIALVGCETDRPSSGGTSAAITSLAQSVAKRLYDSGNGTINAEVTGRTTQIEVNADGTKTMLTGGTKTIYSWDADKGEITQKTETVKSHSEVLKNPLINLNEEIQRLEELLKSEKFTSRKKSYDFYFLSESLRIFREIRENELSSYASELEELKLDLGGYLRENQSSEIAGELNRIDAVVQDFITDIEVQNLRKAQESVPFAREKYEADKVLEVSDKVSELKKTHKWFLDLASHSPVMREQLEHDISTIKHEIQVAEASEAKLGQLKVVNIRQDDTTDPFLGYVRQIIITTEDDPGLIQLELRLATKYPNNTTIVRMDKNGNYKVVYGLKLDRIPKGDIKVMINAHGSSRGISNRSIDEIAEHISIIGRATGEDSGVKKVSLVTCSLGEKYAIKLLPKLREQGISDAKVSVRLFPVMVLLDGRKIIMDSEEGSSGKYRSSALKKTFAFNEKGEIVPVDSYTDEHYDVTLSVGDDGKPKIERIYGNKRLSELQGPLKVFVKAESFW
;
A
#
# COMPACT_ATOMS: atom_id res chain seq x y z
N MET A 1 13.15 -1.06 6.54
CA MET A 1 13.06 -1.88 7.77
C MET A 1 12.74 -0.93 8.91
N GLU A 2 11.58 -1.09 9.55
CA GLU A 2 11.26 -0.35 10.78
C GLU A 2 12.29 -0.70 11.87
N ALA A 3 12.78 0.31 12.58
CA ALA A 3 13.62 0.12 13.74
C ALA A 3 12.74 -0.40 14.90
N ILE A 4 12.76 -1.71 15.13
CA ILE A 4 12.10 -2.31 16.29
C ILE A 4 12.89 -1.94 17.55
N GLY A 5 12.26 -1.22 18.48
CA GLY A 5 12.85 -0.88 19.78
C GLY A 5 13.06 -2.10 20.69
N THR A 6 13.99 -2.00 21.63
CA THR A 6 14.40 -3.08 22.55
C THR A 6 13.24 -3.72 23.31
N GLU A 7 12.26 -2.92 23.76
CA GLU A 7 11.08 -3.44 24.48
C GLU A 7 10.26 -4.37 23.60
N LYS A 8 9.95 -3.94 22.38
CA LYS A 8 9.16 -4.71 21.42
C LYS A 8 9.89 -5.99 21.00
N LEU A 9 11.23 -5.94 20.89
CA LEU A 9 12.05 -7.11 20.61
C LEU A 9 12.02 -8.13 21.75
N ALA A 10 12.15 -7.70 23.01
CA ALA A 10 12.09 -8.59 24.17
C ALA A 10 10.71 -9.26 24.33
N THR A 11 9.63 -8.51 24.09
CA THR A 11 8.27 -9.07 24.07
C THR A 11 8.11 -10.12 22.98
N TYR A 12 8.57 -9.84 21.74
CA TYR A 12 8.49 -10.82 20.66
C TYR A 12 9.26 -12.10 20.93
N VAL A 13 10.43 -12.01 21.57
CA VAL A 13 11.20 -13.20 21.97
C VAL A 13 10.41 -14.05 22.96
N THR A 14 9.72 -13.42 23.91
CA THR A 14 8.89 -14.10 24.92
C THR A 14 7.68 -14.77 24.28
N ASP A 15 6.95 -14.05 23.42
CA ASP A 15 5.77 -14.54 22.72
C ASP A 15 6.11 -15.72 21.78
N LEU A 16 7.25 -15.65 21.09
CA LEU A 16 7.73 -16.73 20.22
C LEU A 16 8.02 -18.01 21.01
N GLN A 17 8.65 -17.90 22.18
CA GLN A 17 8.96 -19.06 23.02
C GLN A 17 7.69 -19.73 23.54
N GLU A 18 6.72 -18.94 23.99
CA GLU A 18 5.41 -19.44 24.45
C GLU A 18 4.66 -20.12 23.30
N LYS A 19 4.59 -19.46 22.14
CA LYS A 19 3.90 -19.97 20.95
C LYS A 19 4.52 -21.26 20.41
N LEU A 20 5.84 -21.38 20.45
CA LEU A 20 6.58 -22.54 19.95
C LEU A 20 6.82 -23.62 21.02
N LYS A 21 6.35 -23.42 22.26
CA LYS A 21 6.55 -24.34 23.41
C LYS A 21 8.02 -24.69 23.64
N ILE A 22 8.94 -23.76 23.38
CA ILE A 22 10.37 -24.00 23.54
C ILE A 22 10.68 -24.06 25.05
N LYS A 23 10.98 -25.25 25.56
CA LYS A 23 11.46 -25.43 26.94
C LYS A 23 12.91 -24.93 27.04
N GLN A 24 13.13 -23.86 27.80
CA GLN A 24 14.48 -23.38 28.08
C GLN A 24 15.19 -24.32 29.06
N THR A 25 16.41 -24.72 28.70
CA THR A 25 17.33 -25.46 29.59
C THR A 25 18.33 -24.50 30.20
N ALA A 26 19.07 -24.93 31.22
CA ALA A 26 20.19 -24.16 31.79
C ALA A 26 21.31 -23.83 30.76
N GLN A 27 21.20 -24.29 29.51
CA GLN A 27 22.12 -24.07 28.40
C GLN A 27 21.51 -23.21 27.28
N GLY A 28 20.30 -22.67 27.49
CA GLY A 28 19.59 -21.85 26.52
C GLY A 28 20.33 -20.55 26.20
N ARG A 29 20.42 -20.19 24.91
CA ARG A 29 21.09 -18.98 24.44
C ARG A 29 20.26 -18.23 23.41
N ILE A 30 20.14 -16.92 23.60
CA ILE A 30 19.52 -15.98 22.67
C ILE A 30 20.64 -15.21 21.96
N ALA A 31 20.76 -15.41 20.65
CA ALA A 31 21.74 -14.70 19.83
C ALA A 31 21.06 -13.56 19.07
N LEU A 32 21.48 -12.31 19.33
CA LEU A 32 21.05 -11.18 18.50
C LEU A 32 21.88 -11.18 17.21
N VAL A 33 21.21 -11.47 16.09
CA VAL A 33 21.83 -11.57 14.77
C VAL A 33 21.61 -10.25 14.03
N GLY A 34 22.66 -9.44 13.97
CA GLY A 34 22.70 -8.13 13.30
C GLY A 34 24.11 -7.55 13.37
N CYS A 35 24.38 -6.49 12.61
CA CYS A 35 25.66 -5.78 12.68
C CYS A 35 25.78 -5.03 14.01
N GLU A 36 26.90 -5.20 14.71
CA GLU A 36 27.29 -4.37 15.87
C GLU A 36 26.27 -4.34 17.02
N THR A 37 25.58 -5.45 17.28
CA THR A 37 24.52 -5.56 18.31
C THR A 37 24.98 -5.32 19.75
N ASP A 38 26.30 -5.36 19.99
CA ASP A 38 26.91 -5.05 21.28
C ASP A 38 27.76 -3.77 21.25
N ARG A 39 27.69 -3.00 20.17
CA ARG A 39 28.36 -1.70 20.11
C ARG A 39 27.59 -0.69 20.97
N PRO A 40 28.26 0.02 21.89
CA PRO A 40 27.63 1.07 22.67
C PRO A 40 27.20 2.24 21.76
N SER A 41 26.01 2.80 21.98
CA SER A 41 25.50 3.96 21.24
C SER A 41 26.43 5.16 21.46
N SER A 42 27.07 5.67 20.41
CA SER A 42 27.97 6.83 20.50
C SER A 42 27.16 8.12 20.61
N GLY A 43 26.80 8.51 21.84
CA GLY A 43 26.14 9.77 22.11
C GLY A 43 25.73 9.93 23.58
N GLY A 44 26.69 10.21 24.46
CA GLY A 44 26.39 10.63 25.83
C GLY A 44 27.48 10.32 26.85
N THR A 45 27.82 11.31 27.67
CA THR A 45 28.79 11.29 28.77
C THR A 45 28.43 10.28 29.88
N SER A 46 29.43 9.44 30.23
CA SER A 46 29.67 8.75 31.51
C SER A 46 28.49 8.58 32.50
N ALA A 47 27.66 7.56 32.26
CA ALA A 47 27.19 6.55 33.23
C ALA A 47 26.28 5.54 32.49
N ALA A 48 26.76 4.31 32.30
CA ALA A 48 26.09 3.19 31.64
C ALA A 48 25.74 3.39 30.14
N ILE A 49 26.75 3.46 29.27
CA ILE A 49 26.53 3.27 27.83
C ILE A 49 26.07 1.82 27.63
N THR A 50 24.79 1.63 27.34
CA THR A 50 24.15 0.30 27.27
C THR A 50 24.03 -0.13 25.81
N SER A 51 24.57 -1.30 25.44
CA SER A 51 24.41 -1.85 24.09
C SER A 51 23.00 -2.41 23.87
N LEU A 52 22.61 -2.69 22.61
CA LEU A 52 21.33 -3.35 22.33
C LEU A 52 21.25 -4.72 23.02
N ALA A 53 22.33 -5.52 22.95
CA ALA A 53 22.39 -6.82 23.61
C ALA A 53 22.25 -6.73 25.13
N GLN A 54 22.93 -5.77 25.75
CA GLN A 54 22.80 -5.53 27.19
C GLN A 54 21.40 -5.04 27.58
N SER A 55 20.77 -4.22 26.75
CA SER A 55 19.42 -3.71 26.98
C SER A 55 18.36 -4.82 26.90
N VAL A 56 18.50 -5.72 25.92
CA VAL A 56 17.66 -6.91 25.80
C VAL A 56 17.86 -7.83 27.00
N ALA A 57 19.11 -8.09 27.40
CA ALA A 57 19.43 -8.91 28.57
C ALA A 57 18.79 -8.36 29.86
N LYS A 58 18.92 -7.05 30.11
CA LYS A 58 18.32 -6.40 31.27
C LYS A 58 16.81 -6.55 31.31
N ARG A 59 16.15 -6.48 30.16
CA ARG A 59 14.69 -6.65 30.09
C ARG A 59 14.26 -8.09 30.25
N LEU A 60 14.99 -9.05 29.66
CA LEU A 60 14.68 -10.46 29.77
C LEU A 60 14.87 -11.01 31.19
N TYR A 61 15.89 -10.54 31.90
CA TYR A 61 16.16 -10.98 33.27
C TYR A 61 15.27 -10.27 34.31
N ASP A 62 14.84 -9.04 34.02
CA ASP A 62 13.94 -8.23 34.87
C ASP A 62 14.28 -8.29 36.38
N SER A 63 15.55 -8.08 36.70
CA SER A 63 16.09 -8.17 38.08
C SER A 63 15.82 -9.51 38.78
N GLY A 64 15.77 -10.60 38.03
CA GLY A 64 15.50 -11.96 38.54
C GLY A 64 14.02 -12.37 38.48
N ASN A 65 13.11 -11.48 38.08
CA ASN A 65 11.69 -11.77 37.91
C ASN A 65 11.32 -12.19 36.47
N GLY A 66 12.28 -12.12 35.55
CA GLY A 66 12.08 -12.52 34.17
C GLY A 66 11.80 -14.02 34.03
N THR A 67 10.92 -14.37 33.08
CA THR A 67 10.56 -15.77 32.80
C THR A 67 11.62 -16.52 31.98
N ILE A 68 12.67 -15.82 31.54
CA ILE A 68 13.68 -16.32 30.60
C ILE A 68 15.06 -16.37 31.30
N ASN A 69 15.55 -17.57 31.56
CA ASN A 69 16.90 -17.83 32.07
C ASN A 69 17.82 -18.32 30.95
N ALA A 70 18.14 -17.45 29.99
CA ALA A 70 18.98 -17.76 28.83
C ALA A 70 20.12 -16.74 28.69
N GLU A 71 21.29 -17.19 28.24
CA GLU A 71 22.40 -16.28 27.91
C GLU A 71 22.02 -15.38 26.73
N VAL A 72 22.25 -14.07 26.83
CA VAL A 72 22.07 -13.15 25.69
C VAL A 72 23.43 -12.85 25.08
N THR A 73 23.57 -13.01 23.78
CA THR A 73 24.85 -12.78 23.09
C THR A 73 24.77 -11.65 22.08
N GLY A 74 25.76 -10.76 22.14
CA GLY A 74 25.95 -9.65 21.22
C GLY A 74 27.37 -9.63 20.64
N ARG A 75 27.57 -8.82 19.59
CA ARG A 75 28.87 -8.68 18.91
C ARG A 75 29.23 -7.22 18.66
N THR A 76 30.50 -6.89 18.79
CA THR A 76 31.00 -5.51 18.67
C THR A 76 31.30 -5.06 17.24
N THR A 77 31.37 -6.00 16.29
CA THR A 77 31.67 -5.71 14.86
C THR A 77 30.66 -6.37 13.92
N GLN A 78 30.77 -6.05 12.64
CA GLN A 78 30.02 -6.71 11.57
C GLN A 78 30.36 -8.20 11.47
N ILE A 79 29.38 -8.95 10.96
CA ILE A 79 29.46 -10.38 10.67
C ILE A 79 29.39 -10.52 9.15
N GLU A 80 30.30 -11.29 8.59
CA GLU A 80 30.23 -11.78 7.21
C GLU A 80 29.66 -13.20 7.21
N VAL A 81 28.77 -13.48 6.26
CA VAL A 81 28.31 -14.84 5.96
C VAL A 81 29.15 -15.30 4.78
N ASN A 82 30.03 -16.26 5.01
CA ASN A 82 30.88 -16.85 3.99
C ASN A 82 30.03 -17.67 3.00
N ALA A 83 30.61 -17.95 1.83
CA ALA A 83 29.94 -18.75 0.79
C ALA A 83 29.55 -20.17 1.24
N ASP A 84 30.23 -20.72 2.26
CA ASP A 84 29.93 -22.01 2.88
C ASP A 84 28.91 -21.93 4.04
N GLY A 85 28.26 -20.77 4.21
CA GLY A 85 27.28 -20.52 5.26
C GLY A 85 27.87 -20.28 6.65
N THR A 86 29.20 -20.36 6.81
CA THR A 86 29.85 -20.03 8.09
C THR A 86 29.83 -18.53 8.34
N LYS A 87 29.77 -18.13 9.61
CA LYS A 87 29.74 -16.74 10.03
C LYS A 87 31.08 -16.34 10.64
N THR A 88 31.76 -15.41 10.01
CA THR A 88 33.03 -14.84 10.47
C THR A 88 32.81 -13.42 10.96
N MET A 89 33.43 -13.08 12.09
CA MET A 89 33.50 -11.68 12.51
C MET A 89 34.65 -10.99 11.78
N LEU A 90 34.42 -9.77 11.29
CA LEU A 90 35.49 -8.95 10.76
C LEU A 90 36.59 -8.73 11.82
N THR A 91 37.83 -8.52 11.37
CA THR A 91 39.02 -8.55 12.22
C THR A 91 38.90 -7.57 13.40
N GLY A 92 39.09 -8.06 14.63
CA GLY A 92 39.06 -7.25 15.86
C GLY A 92 37.75 -7.28 16.65
N GLY A 93 36.73 -8.00 16.20
CA GLY A 93 35.46 -8.17 16.91
C GLY A 93 35.52 -9.11 18.11
N THR A 94 34.66 -8.82 19.10
CA THR A 94 34.46 -9.64 20.30
C THR A 94 33.00 -10.04 20.42
N LYS A 95 32.76 -11.24 20.95
CA LYS A 95 31.43 -11.69 21.37
C LYS A 95 31.29 -11.46 22.86
N THR A 96 30.21 -10.81 23.28
CA THR A 96 29.87 -10.66 24.70
C THR A 96 28.67 -11.53 25.01
N ILE A 97 28.74 -12.21 26.15
CA ILE A 97 27.72 -13.09 26.69
C ILE A 97 27.24 -12.46 27.99
N TYR A 98 25.96 -12.13 28.06
CA TYR A 98 25.29 -11.66 29.26
C TYR A 98 24.53 -12.82 29.90
N SER A 99 24.58 -12.91 31.23
CA SER A 99 23.91 -13.93 32.03
C SER A 99 23.42 -13.32 33.35
N TRP A 100 22.35 -13.87 33.92
CA TRP A 100 21.88 -13.49 35.26
C TRP A 100 22.63 -14.29 36.33
N ASP A 101 23.28 -13.59 37.26
CA ASP A 101 23.88 -14.20 38.46
C ASP A 101 22.86 -14.11 39.60
N ALA A 102 22.20 -15.24 39.87
CA ALA A 102 21.15 -15.31 40.89
C ALA A 102 21.69 -15.11 42.32
N ASP A 103 22.95 -15.45 42.59
CA ASP A 103 23.57 -15.31 43.91
C ASP A 103 23.90 -13.84 44.20
N LYS A 104 24.30 -13.08 43.17
CA LYS A 104 24.60 -11.65 43.29
C LYS A 104 23.40 -10.74 42.99
N GLY A 105 22.35 -11.27 42.38
CA GLY A 105 21.18 -10.48 41.97
C GLY A 105 21.50 -9.44 40.90
N GLU A 106 22.46 -9.72 40.01
CA GLU A 106 22.90 -8.79 38.96
C GLU A 106 23.22 -9.49 37.63
N ILE A 107 23.34 -8.68 36.57
CA ILE A 107 23.76 -9.18 35.25
C ILE A 107 25.28 -9.28 35.24
N THR A 108 25.79 -10.46 34.92
CA THR A 108 27.20 -10.70 34.63
C THR A 108 27.44 -10.70 33.12
N GLN A 109 28.66 -10.33 32.71
CA GLN A 109 29.06 -10.36 31.31
C GLN A 109 30.43 -11.02 31.15
N LYS A 110 30.59 -11.80 30.07
CA LYS A 110 31.84 -12.42 29.66
C LYS A 110 32.12 -12.09 28.21
N THR A 111 33.32 -11.58 27.92
CA THR A 111 33.76 -11.29 26.55
C THR A 111 34.71 -12.38 26.06
N GLU A 112 34.45 -12.90 24.87
CA GLU A 112 35.26 -13.92 24.23
C GLU A 112 35.76 -13.43 22.86
N THR A 113 37.05 -13.64 22.60
CA THR A 113 37.66 -13.37 21.29
C THR A 113 37.47 -14.61 20.42
N VAL A 114 36.31 -14.73 19.78
CA VAL A 114 35.96 -15.91 18.97
C VAL A 114 36.09 -15.57 17.49
N LYS A 115 37.04 -16.18 16.76
CA LYS A 115 37.21 -15.90 15.33
C LYS A 115 36.26 -16.68 14.41
N SER A 116 35.75 -17.85 14.82
CA SER A 116 34.81 -18.66 14.02
C SER A 116 34.25 -19.83 14.83
N HIS A 117 32.92 -19.91 15.04
CA HIS A 117 32.26 -21.14 15.51
C HIS A 117 30.78 -21.15 15.07
N SER A 118 30.51 -21.05 13.78
CA SER A 118 29.29 -21.69 13.28
C SER A 118 29.74 -22.88 12.47
N GLU A 119 29.44 -24.08 12.96
CA GLU A 119 29.34 -25.23 12.07
C GLU A 119 28.34 -24.87 10.96
N VAL A 120 28.54 -25.43 9.76
CA VAL A 120 27.54 -25.36 8.68
C VAL A 120 26.21 -25.78 9.30
N LEU A 121 25.26 -24.84 9.36
CA LEU A 121 23.95 -25.09 9.96
C LEU A 121 23.23 -26.10 9.08
N LYS A 122 23.31 -27.38 9.45
CA LYS A 122 22.42 -28.42 8.93
C LYS A 122 21.00 -28.03 9.29
N ASN A 123 20.06 -28.17 8.35
CA ASN A 123 18.64 -27.86 8.57
C ASN A 123 18.14 -28.55 9.86
N PRO A 124 17.92 -27.81 10.96
CA PRO A 124 17.61 -28.41 12.26
C PRO A 124 16.17 -28.92 12.34
N LEU A 125 15.34 -28.65 11.32
CA LEU A 125 13.93 -29.03 11.28
C LEU A 125 13.71 -30.40 10.62
N ILE A 126 14.71 -30.95 9.92
CA ILE A 126 14.62 -32.24 9.23
C ILE A 126 15.76 -33.16 9.73
N ASN A 127 15.55 -33.82 10.88
CA ASN A 127 16.52 -34.80 11.39
C ASN A 127 16.39 -36.14 10.67
N LEU A 128 16.91 -36.21 9.45
CA LEU A 128 16.92 -37.42 8.61
C LEU A 128 18.06 -38.39 8.94
N ASN A 129 18.92 -38.10 9.92
CA ASN A 129 20.13 -38.89 10.15
C ASN A 129 19.82 -40.35 10.49
N GLU A 130 18.80 -40.58 11.32
CA GLU A 130 18.38 -41.93 11.70
C GLU A 130 17.76 -42.69 10.51
N GLU A 131 16.90 -42.04 9.72
CA GLU A 131 16.30 -42.67 8.53
C GLU A 131 17.34 -42.96 7.44
N ILE A 132 18.25 -42.03 7.17
CA ILE A 132 19.35 -42.22 6.21
C ILE A 132 20.25 -43.37 6.67
N GLN A 133 20.68 -43.39 7.93
CA GLN A 133 21.52 -44.45 8.46
C GLN A 133 20.83 -45.82 8.35
N ARG A 134 19.54 -45.88 8.70
CA ARG A 134 18.74 -47.10 8.62
C ARG A 134 18.60 -47.62 7.19
N LEU A 135 18.33 -46.75 6.23
CA LEU A 135 18.28 -47.11 4.80
C LEU A 135 19.64 -47.61 4.30
N GLU A 136 20.74 -46.98 4.73
CA GLU A 136 22.09 -47.45 4.39
C GLU A 136 22.39 -48.84 4.95
N GLU A 137 22.01 -49.13 6.19
CA GLU A 137 22.18 -50.44 6.82
C GLU A 137 21.35 -51.51 6.11
N LEU A 138 20.09 -51.20 5.76
CA LEU A 138 19.22 -52.10 4.99
C LEU A 138 19.82 -52.45 3.63
N LEU A 139 20.29 -51.44 2.88
CA LEU A 139 20.90 -51.60 1.55
C LEU A 139 22.25 -52.33 1.59
N LYS A 140 22.99 -52.26 2.71
CA LYS A 140 24.26 -52.98 2.92
C LYS A 140 24.10 -54.44 3.31
N SER A 141 22.91 -54.87 3.77
CA SER A 141 22.70 -56.25 4.20
C SER A 141 22.89 -57.25 3.04
N GLU A 142 23.43 -58.45 3.34
CA GLU A 142 23.63 -59.53 2.35
C GLU A 142 22.34 -59.91 1.60
N LYS A 143 21.19 -59.69 2.26
CA LYS A 143 19.84 -59.90 1.72
C LYS A 143 19.54 -59.00 0.51
N PHE A 144 20.01 -57.76 0.51
CA PHE A 144 19.68 -56.76 -0.53
C PHE A 144 20.79 -56.59 -1.57
N THR A 145 22.04 -56.86 -1.20
CA THR A 145 23.17 -56.90 -2.15
C THR A 145 22.99 -57.97 -3.25
N SER A 146 22.25 -59.05 -2.97
CA SER A 146 21.87 -60.10 -3.92
C SER A 146 20.60 -59.79 -4.75
N ARG A 147 19.85 -58.71 -4.42
CA ARG A 147 18.55 -58.36 -5.02
C ARG A 147 18.51 -56.97 -5.69
N LYS A 148 19.66 -56.49 -6.21
CA LYS A 148 19.81 -55.15 -6.84
C LYS A 148 18.83 -54.80 -7.97
N LYS A 149 18.10 -55.77 -8.53
CA LYS A 149 17.10 -55.57 -9.59
C LYS A 149 15.64 -55.61 -9.09
N SER A 150 15.42 -55.70 -7.78
CA SER A 150 14.07 -55.71 -7.20
C SER A 150 13.49 -54.31 -7.07
N TYR A 151 12.16 -54.19 -7.16
CA TYR A 151 11.46 -52.93 -6.87
C TYR A 151 11.67 -52.48 -5.42
N ASP A 152 11.76 -53.41 -4.47
CA ASP A 152 12.18 -53.14 -3.09
C ASP A 152 13.52 -52.37 -3.03
N PHE A 153 14.53 -52.81 -3.78
CA PHE A 153 15.83 -52.14 -3.84
C PHE A 153 15.72 -50.75 -4.48
N TYR A 154 14.91 -50.60 -5.54
CA TYR A 154 14.66 -49.31 -6.19
C TYR A 154 14.12 -48.28 -5.19
N PHE A 155 13.00 -48.57 -4.51
CA PHE A 155 12.38 -47.63 -3.56
C PHE A 155 13.30 -47.26 -2.40
N LEU A 156 14.03 -48.24 -1.83
CA LEU A 156 15.01 -47.96 -0.78
C LEU A 156 16.14 -47.04 -1.28
N SER A 157 16.67 -47.30 -2.48
CA SER A 157 17.75 -46.51 -3.06
C SER A 157 17.31 -45.09 -3.44
N GLU A 158 16.10 -44.95 -3.98
CA GLU A 158 15.55 -43.67 -4.42
C GLU A 158 15.17 -42.80 -3.24
N SER A 159 14.57 -43.39 -2.20
CA SER A 159 14.28 -42.70 -0.94
C SER A 159 15.57 -42.23 -0.26
N LEU A 160 16.62 -43.07 -0.23
CA LEU A 160 17.91 -42.69 0.32
C LEU A 160 18.55 -41.52 -0.46
N ARG A 161 18.42 -41.53 -1.80
CA ARG A 161 18.89 -40.42 -2.65
C ARG A 161 18.17 -39.14 -2.27
N ILE A 162 16.84 -39.14 -2.31
CA ILE A 162 16.00 -37.96 -2.03
C ILE A 162 16.23 -37.45 -0.60
N PHE A 163 16.32 -38.33 0.40
CA PHE A 163 16.54 -37.92 1.78
C PHE A 163 17.92 -37.28 2.01
N ARG A 164 18.96 -37.77 1.33
CA ARG A 164 20.29 -37.12 1.37
C ARG A 164 20.25 -35.73 0.75
N GLU A 165 19.55 -35.59 -0.37
CA GLU A 165 19.40 -34.32 -1.07
C GLU A 165 18.63 -33.30 -0.22
N ILE A 166 17.47 -33.69 0.35
CA ILE A 166 16.67 -32.84 1.26
C ILE A 166 17.44 -32.44 2.52
N ARG A 167 18.35 -33.29 3.01
CA ARG A 167 19.17 -32.96 4.18
C ARG A 167 20.09 -31.77 3.93
N GLU A 168 20.60 -31.63 2.71
CA GLU A 168 21.59 -30.61 2.34
C GLU A 168 20.95 -29.38 1.66
N ASN A 169 19.70 -29.48 1.20
CA ASN A 169 19.03 -28.48 0.37
C ASN A 169 17.65 -28.06 0.92
N GLU A 170 17.00 -27.08 0.29
CA GLU A 170 15.65 -26.65 0.68
C GLU A 170 14.59 -27.70 0.33
N LEU A 171 13.77 -28.09 1.32
CA LEU A 171 12.73 -29.12 1.17
C LEU A 171 11.77 -28.83 0.00
N SER A 172 11.37 -27.57 -0.20
CA SER A 172 10.45 -27.18 -1.26
C SER A 172 10.97 -27.42 -2.68
N SER A 173 12.29 -27.53 -2.87
CA SER A 173 12.89 -27.83 -4.18
C SER A 173 12.61 -29.27 -4.65
N TYR A 174 12.21 -30.16 -3.74
CA TYR A 174 11.95 -31.58 -4.02
C TYR A 174 10.47 -31.94 -3.99
N ALA A 175 9.56 -30.95 -4.00
CA ALA A 175 8.12 -31.19 -3.93
C ALA A 175 7.63 -32.20 -5.00
N SER A 176 8.02 -31.99 -6.26
CA SER A 176 7.64 -32.89 -7.36
C SER A 176 8.23 -34.30 -7.22
N GLU A 177 9.49 -34.41 -6.80
CA GLU A 177 10.15 -35.71 -6.59
C GLU A 177 9.50 -36.49 -5.43
N LEU A 178 9.09 -35.79 -4.36
CA LEU A 178 8.38 -36.38 -3.23
C LEU A 178 6.97 -36.83 -3.61
N GLU A 179 6.23 -36.04 -4.40
CA GLU A 179 4.91 -36.42 -4.91
C GLU A 179 4.97 -37.65 -5.83
N GLU A 180 5.96 -37.71 -6.72
CA GLU A 180 6.19 -38.86 -7.60
C GLU A 180 6.56 -40.11 -6.79
N LEU A 181 7.52 -39.99 -5.86
CA LEU A 181 7.90 -41.08 -4.96
C LEU A 181 6.69 -41.58 -4.15
N LYS A 182 5.86 -40.67 -3.63
CA LYS A 182 4.65 -41.00 -2.87
C LYS A 182 3.65 -41.80 -3.70
N LEU A 183 3.43 -41.38 -4.93
CA LEU A 183 2.48 -42.03 -5.84
C LEU A 183 2.94 -43.44 -6.21
N ASP A 184 4.21 -43.59 -6.58
CA ASP A 184 4.81 -44.87 -6.95
C ASP A 184 4.86 -45.85 -5.78
N LEU A 185 5.32 -45.38 -4.61
CA LEU A 185 5.41 -46.19 -3.40
C LEU A 185 4.03 -46.66 -2.94
N GLY A 186 3.03 -45.77 -2.97
CA GLY A 186 1.65 -46.11 -2.65
C GLY A 186 1.04 -47.12 -3.63
N GLY A 187 1.37 -47.03 -4.92
CA GLY A 187 1.01 -48.03 -5.94
C GLY A 187 1.59 -49.40 -5.62
N TYR A 188 2.90 -49.45 -5.38
CA TYR A 188 3.62 -50.67 -5.08
C TYR A 188 3.11 -51.36 -3.80
N LEU A 189 2.88 -50.60 -2.72
CA LEU A 189 2.38 -51.12 -1.44
C LEU A 189 0.98 -51.74 -1.53
N ARG A 190 0.10 -51.21 -2.40
CA ARG A 190 -1.24 -51.78 -2.63
C ARG A 190 -1.17 -53.14 -3.31
N GLU A 191 -0.26 -53.30 -4.25
CA GLU A 191 -0.11 -54.53 -5.05
C GLU A 191 0.74 -55.60 -4.34
N ASN A 192 1.60 -55.20 -3.40
CA ASN A 192 2.64 -56.06 -2.80
C ASN A 192 2.58 -56.08 -1.27
N GLN A 193 1.38 -56.25 -0.70
CA GLN A 193 1.18 -56.29 0.77
C GLN A 193 1.94 -57.42 1.48
N SER A 194 2.36 -58.45 0.75
CA SER A 194 3.17 -59.57 1.25
C SER A 194 4.68 -59.33 1.18
N SER A 195 5.15 -58.13 0.80
CA SER A 195 6.58 -57.81 0.79
C SER A 195 7.16 -57.99 2.19
N GLU A 196 8.29 -58.70 2.28
CA GLU A 196 9.01 -58.94 3.53
C GLU A 196 9.53 -57.64 4.18
N ILE A 197 9.58 -56.54 3.43
CA ILE A 197 9.95 -55.20 3.91
C ILE A 197 8.81 -54.18 3.84
N ALA A 198 7.55 -54.64 3.72
CA ALA A 198 6.41 -53.75 3.70
C ALA A 198 6.40 -52.78 4.91
N GLY A 199 6.86 -53.22 6.09
CA GLY A 199 6.99 -52.34 7.25
C GLY A 199 8.00 -51.19 7.06
N GLU A 200 9.11 -51.43 6.35
CA GLU A 200 10.10 -50.39 6.02
C GLU A 200 9.58 -49.41 4.99
N LEU A 201 8.95 -49.94 3.93
CA LEU A 201 8.36 -49.13 2.87
C LEU A 201 7.20 -48.27 3.40
N ASN A 202 6.36 -48.80 4.30
CA ASN A 202 5.33 -48.00 4.98
C ASN A 202 5.91 -46.89 5.86
N ARG A 203 7.08 -47.10 6.47
CA ARG A 203 7.75 -46.05 7.25
C ARG A 203 8.30 -44.94 6.36
N ILE A 204 8.89 -45.30 5.22
CA ILE A 204 9.30 -44.33 4.19
C ILE A 204 8.07 -43.54 3.70
N ASP A 205 6.97 -44.24 3.43
CA ASP A 205 5.71 -43.64 2.96
C ASP A 205 5.18 -42.56 3.91
N ALA A 206 5.30 -42.81 5.22
CA ALA A 206 4.94 -41.85 6.26
C ALA A 206 5.89 -40.65 6.29
N VAL A 207 7.21 -40.86 6.22
CA VAL A 207 8.20 -39.76 6.19
C VAL A 207 8.01 -38.88 4.95
N VAL A 208 7.77 -39.48 3.78
CA VAL A 208 7.48 -38.74 2.54
C VAL A 208 6.18 -37.95 2.67
N GLN A 209 5.15 -38.51 3.30
CA GLN A 209 3.90 -37.79 3.57
C GLN A 209 4.11 -36.59 4.48
N ASP A 210 4.88 -36.75 5.56
CA ASP A 210 5.20 -35.66 6.48
C ASP A 210 5.93 -34.52 5.76
N PHE A 211 6.87 -34.85 4.86
CA PHE A 211 7.53 -33.85 4.02
C PHE A 211 6.60 -33.11 3.08
N ILE A 212 5.68 -33.81 2.41
CA ILE A 212 4.68 -33.17 1.56
C ILE A 212 3.82 -32.22 2.39
N THR A 213 3.36 -32.65 3.56
CA THR A 213 2.56 -31.82 4.47
C THR A 213 3.36 -30.60 4.97
N ASP A 214 4.64 -30.75 5.29
CA ASP A 214 5.49 -29.63 5.69
C ASP A 214 5.67 -28.61 4.56
N ILE A 215 5.83 -29.06 3.31
CA ILE A 215 5.87 -28.19 2.13
C ILE A 215 4.56 -27.42 1.99
N GLU A 216 3.42 -28.11 2.10
CA GLU A 216 2.09 -27.49 2.03
C GLU A 216 1.92 -26.41 3.12
N VAL A 217 2.34 -26.70 4.35
CA VAL A 217 2.28 -25.74 5.48
C VAL A 217 3.17 -24.52 5.23
N GLN A 218 4.39 -24.72 4.72
CA GLN A 218 5.30 -23.63 4.38
C GLN A 218 4.74 -22.76 3.25
N ASN A 219 4.20 -23.38 2.20
CA ASN A 219 3.58 -22.70 1.07
C ASN A 219 2.35 -21.90 1.50
N LEU A 220 1.49 -22.49 2.33
CA LEU A 220 0.34 -21.81 2.93
C LEU A 220 0.79 -20.57 3.71
N ARG A 221 1.82 -20.68 4.54
CA ARG A 221 2.34 -19.56 5.33
C ARG A 221 2.88 -18.44 4.45
N LYS A 222 3.72 -18.76 3.46
CA LYS A 222 4.27 -17.78 2.51
C LYS A 222 3.16 -17.09 1.72
N ALA A 223 2.15 -17.84 1.28
CA ALA A 223 1.01 -17.30 0.57
C ALA A 223 0.20 -16.35 1.47
N GLN A 224 -0.10 -16.75 2.71
CA GLN A 224 -0.81 -15.93 3.69
C GLN A 224 -0.08 -14.62 4.00
N GLU A 225 1.25 -14.64 4.12
CA GLU A 225 2.08 -13.44 4.31
C GLU A 225 2.06 -12.51 3.08
N SER A 226 1.81 -13.05 1.89
CA SER A 226 1.78 -12.30 0.63
C SER A 226 0.42 -11.66 0.31
N VAL A 227 -0.68 -12.21 0.83
CA VAL A 227 -2.05 -11.72 0.55
C VAL A 227 -2.25 -10.24 0.84
N PRO A 228 -1.78 -9.67 1.97
CA PRO A 228 -1.96 -8.24 2.25
C PRO A 228 -1.35 -7.35 1.17
N PHE A 229 -0.16 -7.68 0.69
CA PHE A 229 0.53 -6.94 -0.38
C PHE A 229 -0.21 -7.06 -1.71
N ALA A 230 -0.76 -8.24 -2.02
CA ALA A 230 -1.58 -8.42 -3.22
C ALA A 230 -2.86 -7.57 -3.18
N ARG A 231 -3.50 -7.45 -2.01
CA ARG A 231 -4.67 -6.59 -1.80
C ARG A 231 -4.33 -5.10 -1.86
N GLU A 232 -3.20 -4.70 -1.30
CA GLU A 232 -2.70 -3.32 -1.42
C GLU A 232 -2.44 -2.94 -2.88
N LYS A 233 -1.76 -3.83 -3.63
CA LYS A 233 -1.53 -3.65 -5.07
C LYS A 233 -2.85 -3.55 -5.83
N TYR A 234 -3.83 -4.39 -5.50
CA TYR A 234 -5.16 -4.33 -6.08
C TYR A 234 -5.84 -2.97 -5.86
N GLU A 235 -5.79 -2.42 -4.64
CA GLU A 235 -6.35 -1.08 -4.37
C GLU A 235 -5.61 0.05 -5.10
N ALA A 236 -4.29 -0.06 -5.27
CA ALA A 236 -3.50 0.87 -6.07
C ALA A 236 -3.86 0.80 -7.56
N ASP A 237 -4.12 -0.40 -8.09
CA ASP A 237 -4.44 -0.60 -9.50
C ASP A 237 -5.82 -0.05 -9.88
N LYS A 238 -6.77 -0.04 -8.93
CA LYS A 238 -8.14 0.46 -9.15
C LYS A 238 -8.19 1.94 -9.50
N VAL A 239 -7.20 2.73 -9.08
CA VAL A 239 -7.16 4.19 -9.28
C VAL A 239 -6.37 4.62 -10.51
N LEU A 240 -5.81 3.68 -11.26
CA LEU A 240 -5.08 3.98 -12.50
C LEU A 240 -6.02 4.44 -13.62
N GLU A 241 -5.45 5.14 -14.61
CA GLU A 241 -6.15 5.44 -15.86
C GLU A 241 -6.54 4.14 -16.57
N VAL A 242 -7.71 4.10 -17.22
CA VAL A 242 -8.39 2.84 -17.60
C VAL A 242 -7.51 1.85 -18.37
N SER A 243 -6.61 2.33 -19.24
CA SER A 243 -5.72 1.45 -20.02
C SER A 243 -4.64 0.80 -19.16
N ASP A 244 -4.02 1.60 -18.27
CA ASP A 244 -3.02 1.11 -17.32
C ASP A 244 -3.70 0.21 -16.26
N LYS A 245 -4.91 0.57 -15.81
CA LYS A 245 -5.75 -0.21 -14.90
C LYS A 245 -6.04 -1.62 -15.41
N VAL A 246 -6.47 -1.78 -16.66
CA VAL A 246 -6.75 -3.11 -17.25
C VAL A 246 -5.49 -3.97 -17.26
N SER A 247 -4.36 -3.39 -17.67
CA SER A 247 -3.07 -4.09 -17.73
C SER A 247 -2.61 -4.55 -16.34
N GLU A 248 -2.63 -3.66 -15.36
CA GLU A 248 -2.16 -3.95 -14.00
C GLU A 248 -3.11 -4.88 -13.24
N LEU A 249 -4.43 -4.71 -13.34
CA LEU A 249 -5.40 -5.62 -12.73
C LEU A 249 -5.26 -7.05 -13.26
N LYS A 250 -4.91 -7.25 -14.55
CA LYS A 250 -4.63 -8.59 -15.09
C LYS A 250 -3.41 -9.24 -14.44
N LYS A 251 -2.35 -8.46 -14.17
CA LYS A 251 -1.15 -8.94 -13.45
C LYS A 251 -1.51 -9.29 -12.01
N THR A 252 -2.26 -8.43 -11.34
CA THR A 252 -2.72 -8.65 -9.97
C THR A 252 -3.64 -9.86 -9.88
N HIS A 253 -4.58 -10.04 -10.80
CA HIS A 253 -5.42 -11.24 -10.88
C HIS A 253 -4.59 -12.52 -11.05
N LYS A 254 -3.55 -12.50 -11.89
CA LYS A 254 -2.62 -13.62 -12.02
C LYS A 254 -1.88 -13.92 -10.71
N TRP A 255 -1.49 -12.89 -9.97
CA TRP A 255 -0.87 -13.06 -8.66
C TRP A 255 -1.83 -13.69 -7.64
N PHE A 256 -3.09 -13.27 -7.59
CA PHE A 256 -4.09 -13.93 -6.74
C PHE A 256 -4.33 -15.40 -7.13
N LEU A 257 -4.38 -15.72 -8.43
CA LEU A 257 -4.49 -17.10 -8.90
C LEU A 257 -3.28 -17.96 -8.50
N ASP A 258 -2.08 -17.39 -8.58
CA ASP A 258 -0.85 -18.03 -8.12
C ASP A 258 -0.90 -18.32 -6.61
N LEU A 259 -1.24 -17.33 -5.78
CA LEU A 259 -1.43 -17.51 -4.34
C LEU A 259 -2.49 -18.58 -4.02
N ALA A 260 -3.62 -18.58 -4.73
CA ALA A 260 -4.68 -19.57 -4.58
C ALA A 260 -4.28 -20.98 -5.03
N SER A 261 -3.25 -21.13 -5.86
CA SER A 261 -2.75 -22.43 -6.30
C SER A 261 -1.92 -23.17 -5.24
N HIS A 262 -1.41 -22.45 -4.24
CA HIS A 262 -0.52 -23.00 -3.22
C HIS A 262 -1.21 -23.98 -2.26
N SER A 263 -2.54 -23.89 -2.07
CA SER A 263 -3.32 -24.89 -1.31
C SER A 263 -4.83 -24.76 -1.55
N PRO A 264 -5.63 -25.80 -1.24
CA PRO A 264 -7.09 -25.71 -1.25
C PRO A 264 -7.64 -24.63 -0.32
N VAL A 265 -7.03 -24.46 0.86
CA VAL A 265 -7.42 -23.44 1.85
C VAL A 265 -7.25 -22.03 1.28
N MET A 266 -6.13 -21.77 0.59
CA MET A 266 -5.91 -20.47 -0.06
C MET A 266 -6.90 -20.22 -1.20
N ARG A 267 -7.24 -21.27 -1.95
CA ARG A 267 -8.23 -21.18 -3.03
C ARG A 267 -9.59 -20.73 -2.52
N GLU A 268 -10.08 -21.34 -1.44
CA GLU A 268 -11.34 -20.95 -0.80
C GLU A 268 -11.25 -19.52 -0.23
N GLN A 269 -10.13 -19.18 0.44
CA GLN A 269 -9.94 -17.86 1.04
C GLN A 269 -9.92 -16.72 0.01
N LEU A 270 -9.37 -16.96 -1.18
CA LEU A 270 -9.18 -15.95 -2.22
C LEU A 270 -10.24 -15.99 -3.32
N GLU A 271 -11.22 -16.90 -3.26
CA GLU A 271 -12.23 -17.07 -4.31
C GLU A 271 -12.99 -15.77 -4.58
N HIS A 272 -13.40 -15.07 -3.52
CA HIS A 272 -14.12 -13.79 -3.65
C HIS A 272 -13.24 -12.69 -4.26
N ASP A 273 -11.97 -12.60 -3.82
CA ASP A 273 -11.02 -11.60 -4.34
C ASP A 273 -10.79 -11.83 -5.84
N ILE A 274 -10.52 -13.08 -6.24
CA ILE A 274 -10.31 -13.49 -7.64
C ILE A 274 -11.54 -13.14 -8.49
N SER A 275 -12.73 -13.49 -8.02
CA SER A 275 -13.99 -13.22 -8.73
C SER A 275 -14.24 -11.71 -8.89
N THR A 276 -13.99 -10.94 -7.84
CA THR A 276 -14.16 -9.48 -7.84
C THR A 276 -13.19 -8.81 -8.81
N ILE A 277 -11.91 -9.16 -8.76
CA ILE A 277 -10.89 -8.61 -9.67
C ILE A 277 -11.24 -8.97 -11.12
N LYS A 278 -11.67 -10.20 -11.38
CA LYS A 278 -12.11 -10.63 -12.72
C LYS A 278 -13.28 -9.80 -13.23
N HIS A 279 -14.28 -9.54 -12.37
CA HIS A 279 -15.41 -8.68 -12.75
C HIS A 279 -14.96 -7.25 -13.05
N GLU A 280 -14.08 -6.68 -12.22
CA GLU A 280 -13.55 -5.33 -12.44
C GLU A 280 -12.74 -5.22 -13.73
N ILE A 281 -11.95 -6.24 -14.09
CA ILE A 281 -11.26 -6.29 -15.38
C ILE A 281 -12.26 -6.21 -16.53
N GLN A 282 -13.32 -7.02 -16.50
CA GLN A 282 -14.36 -7.01 -17.55
C GLN A 282 -15.04 -5.64 -17.67
N VAL A 283 -15.35 -5.02 -16.53
CA VAL A 283 -15.94 -3.68 -16.49
C VAL A 283 -14.97 -2.65 -17.06
N ALA A 284 -13.69 -2.70 -16.67
CA ALA A 284 -12.66 -1.78 -17.13
C ALA A 284 -12.35 -1.93 -18.62
N GLU A 285 -12.32 -3.14 -19.16
CA GLU A 285 -12.16 -3.40 -20.61
C GLU A 285 -13.32 -2.80 -21.42
N ALA A 286 -14.56 -2.95 -20.94
CA ALA A 286 -15.72 -2.34 -21.58
C ALA A 286 -15.65 -0.80 -21.52
N SER A 287 -15.13 -0.23 -20.43
CA SER A 287 -14.89 1.21 -20.29
C SER A 287 -13.76 1.69 -21.20
N GLU A 288 -12.66 0.94 -21.30
CA GLU A 288 -11.51 1.24 -22.17
C GLU A 288 -11.95 1.32 -23.63
N ALA A 289 -12.76 0.37 -24.10
CA ALA A 289 -13.27 0.39 -25.47
C ALA A 289 -14.12 1.64 -25.78
N LYS A 290 -14.90 2.12 -24.80
CA LYS A 290 -15.74 3.33 -24.93
C LYS A 290 -14.92 4.61 -24.84
N LEU A 291 -14.08 4.73 -23.80
CA LEU A 291 -13.26 5.92 -23.55
C LEU A 291 -12.10 6.04 -24.57
N GLY A 292 -11.62 4.93 -25.11
CA GLY A 292 -10.56 4.85 -26.12
C GLY A 292 -10.89 5.63 -27.39
N GLN A 293 -12.16 5.63 -27.81
CA GLN A 293 -12.66 6.30 -29.01
C GLN A 293 -12.75 7.82 -28.88
N LEU A 294 -12.62 8.35 -27.66
CA LEU A 294 -12.78 9.77 -27.39
C LEU A 294 -11.55 10.55 -27.88
N LYS A 295 -11.82 11.60 -28.67
CA LYS A 295 -10.81 12.48 -29.23
C LYS A 295 -10.13 13.29 -28.12
N VAL A 296 -8.80 13.30 -28.14
CA VAL A 296 -8.00 14.26 -27.37
C VAL A 296 -8.38 15.66 -27.84
N VAL A 297 -8.62 16.57 -26.90
CA VAL A 297 -9.12 17.89 -27.26
C VAL A 297 -8.00 18.91 -27.36
N ASN A 298 -8.01 19.69 -28.43
CA ASN A 298 -7.09 20.81 -28.60
C ASN A 298 -7.76 22.10 -28.13
N ILE A 299 -7.26 22.69 -27.07
CA ILE A 299 -7.77 23.95 -26.50
C ILE A 299 -6.80 25.04 -26.89
N ARG A 300 -7.33 26.14 -27.47
CA ARG A 300 -6.53 27.30 -27.83
C ARG A 300 -5.85 27.86 -26.58
N GLN A 301 -4.53 27.95 -26.64
CA GLN A 301 -3.71 28.66 -25.67
C GLN A 301 -3.68 30.13 -26.08
N ASP A 302 -4.82 30.81 -25.95
CA ASP A 302 -4.80 32.27 -26.03
C ASP A 302 -4.09 32.83 -24.78
N ASP A 303 -3.52 34.04 -24.87
CA ASP A 303 -2.84 34.71 -23.74
C ASP A 303 -3.84 34.95 -22.59
N THR A 304 -3.96 33.98 -21.68
CA THR A 304 -4.82 34.11 -20.51
C THR A 304 -4.22 35.13 -19.56
N THR A 305 -4.93 36.23 -19.32
CA THR A 305 -4.52 37.29 -18.40
C THR A 305 -4.94 37.03 -16.94
N ASP A 306 -5.83 36.06 -16.70
CA ASP A 306 -6.27 35.68 -15.36
C ASP A 306 -5.20 34.82 -14.66
N PRO A 307 -4.66 35.22 -13.50
CA PRO A 307 -3.78 34.36 -12.73
C PRO A 307 -4.53 33.15 -12.16
N PHE A 308 -3.90 31.97 -12.21
CA PHE A 308 -4.39 30.79 -11.49
C PHE A 308 -3.82 30.81 -10.07
N LEU A 309 -4.70 30.93 -9.07
CA LEU A 309 -4.30 31.15 -7.68
C LEU A 309 -4.86 30.06 -6.76
N GLY A 310 -4.09 29.72 -5.73
CA GLY A 310 -4.50 28.88 -4.60
C GLY A 310 -4.49 27.38 -4.83
N TYR A 311 -4.19 26.91 -6.04
CA TYR A 311 -4.10 25.48 -6.37
C TYR A 311 -2.96 25.26 -7.37
N VAL A 312 -2.40 24.06 -7.39
CA VAL A 312 -1.38 23.68 -8.39
C VAL A 312 -2.03 23.30 -9.73
N ARG A 313 -3.25 22.74 -9.68
CA ARG A 313 -4.01 22.32 -10.86
C ARG A 313 -5.51 22.24 -10.58
N GLN A 314 -6.31 22.50 -11.61
CA GLN A 314 -7.73 22.16 -11.62
C GLN A 314 -7.99 20.91 -12.49
N ILE A 315 -8.83 20.02 -11.98
CA ILE A 315 -9.19 18.77 -12.64
C ILE A 315 -10.69 18.79 -12.91
N ILE A 316 -11.08 18.68 -14.18
CA ILE A 316 -12.48 18.65 -14.61
C ILE A 316 -12.86 17.20 -14.81
N ILE A 317 -13.85 16.72 -14.05
CA ILE A 317 -14.47 15.41 -14.25
C ILE A 317 -15.75 15.63 -15.05
N THR A 318 -15.79 15.12 -16.28
CA THR A 318 -17.00 15.07 -17.10
C THR A 318 -17.61 13.68 -17.01
N THR A 319 -18.86 13.61 -16.54
CA THR A 319 -19.50 12.33 -16.14
C THR A 319 -20.21 11.61 -17.28
N GLU A 320 -20.49 12.29 -18.39
CA GLU A 320 -21.25 11.74 -19.50
C GLU A 320 -20.66 12.20 -20.83
N ASP A 321 -20.74 11.36 -21.86
CA ASP A 321 -20.37 11.71 -23.23
C ASP A 321 -21.53 12.48 -23.90
N ASP A 322 -21.84 13.64 -23.33
CA ASP A 322 -22.89 14.55 -23.80
C ASP A 322 -22.27 15.73 -24.57
N PRO A 323 -22.70 16.05 -25.80
CA PRO A 323 -22.17 17.16 -26.57
C PRO A 323 -22.19 18.51 -25.83
N GLY A 324 -23.21 18.76 -25.01
CA GLY A 324 -23.32 19.95 -24.19
C GLY A 324 -22.21 20.01 -23.13
N LEU A 325 -22.04 18.93 -22.36
CA LEU A 325 -20.97 18.82 -21.36
C LEU A 325 -19.58 18.88 -21.98
N ILE A 326 -19.38 18.28 -23.16
CA ILE A 326 -18.12 18.37 -23.92
C ILE A 326 -17.84 19.83 -24.28
N GLN A 327 -18.83 20.58 -24.76
CA GLN A 327 -18.62 22.00 -25.04
C GLN A 327 -18.28 22.80 -23.77
N LEU A 328 -18.89 22.46 -22.63
CA LEU A 328 -18.64 23.11 -21.35
C LEU A 328 -17.23 22.83 -20.82
N GLU A 329 -16.74 21.58 -20.86
CA GLU A 329 -15.37 21.26 -20.38
C GLU A 329 -14.30 22.05 -21.14
N LEU A 330 -14.47 22.29 -22.44
CA LEU A 330 -13.54 23.09 -23.23
C LEU A 330 -13.51 24.53 -22.79
N ARG A 331 -14.70 25.14 -22.64
CA ARG A 331 -14.82 26.52 -22.15
C ARG A 331 -14.22 26.64 -20.76
N LEU A 332 -14.50 25.70 -19.87
CA LEU A 332 -13.95 25.68 -18.51
C LEU A 332 -12.42 25.64 -18.49
N ALA A 333 -11.81 24.87 -19.38
CA ALA A 333 -10.37 24.75 -19.50
C ALA A 333 -9.71 25.97 -20.16
N THR A 334 -10.38 26.66 -21.09
CA THR A 334 -9.89 27.91 -21.71
C THR A 334 -9.53 28.98 -20.69
N LYS A 335 -10.15 28.98 -19.50
CA LYS A 335 -9.80 29.96 -18.46
C LYS A 335 -8.36 29.78 -17.94
N TYR A 336 -7.88 28.53 -17.86
CA TYR A 336 -6.56 28.17 -17.32
C TYR A 336 -5.97 26.96 -18.07
N PRO A 337 -5.67 27.06 -19.38
CA PRO A 337 -5.34 25.90 -20.21
C PRO A 337 -4.12 25.15 -19.66
N ASN A 338 -3.09 25.88 -19.23
CA ASN A 338 -1.85 25.31 -18.71
C ASN A 338 -1.97 24.73 -17.30
N ASN A 339 -3.05 25.00 -16.56
CA ASN A 339 -3.30 24.51 -15.21
C ASN A 339 -4.55 23.61 -15.13
N THR A 340 -5.05 23.12 -16.27
CA THR A 340 -6.25 22.27 -16.33
C THR A 340 -5.92 20.87 -16.83
N THR A 341 -6.45 19.87 -16.14
CA THR A 341 -6.58 18.50 -16.66
C THR A 341 -8.07 18.19 -16.85
N ILE A 342 -8.43 17.57 -17.98
CA ILE A 342 -9.80 17.08 -18.21
C ILE A 342 -9.78 15.56 -18.17
N VAL A 343 -10.67 15.01 -17.36
CA VAL A 343 -10.91 13.58 -17.19
C VAL A 343 -12.34 13.28 -17.58
N ARG A 344 -12.53 12.30 -18.47
CA ARG A 344 -13.85 11.72 -18.73
C ARG A 344 -13.97 10.44 -17.95
N MET A 345 -15.01 10.35 -17.13
CA MET A 345 -15.16 9.29 -16.14
C MET A 345 -16.56 8.67 -16.24
N ASP A 346 -16.59 7.35 -16.31
CA ASP A 346 -17.85 6.61 -16.34
C ASP A 346 -18.45 6.44 -14.93
N LYS A 347 -19.56 5.70 -14.84
CA LYS A 347 -20.24 5.49 -13.55
C LYS A 347 -19.41 4.68 -12.55
N ASN A 348 -18.56 3.79 -13.05
CA ASN A 348 -17.73 2.89 -12.24
C ASN A 348 -16.40 3.53 -11.82
N GLY A 349 -16.19 4.82 -12.13
CA GLY A 349 -14.96 5.52 -11.82
C GLY A 349 -13.80 5.21 -12.78
N ASN A 350 -14.03 4.43 -13.84
CA ASN A 350 -13.02 4.24 -14.88
C ASN A 350 -12.92 5.52 -15.69
N TYR A 351 -11.69 5.96 -15.93
CA TYR A 351 -11.46 7.27 -16.52
C TYR A 351 -10.35 7.29 -17.55
N LYS A 352 -10.40 8.32 -18.39
CA LYS A 352 -9.35 8.67 -19.35
C LYS A 352 -9.06 10.16 -19.28
N VAL A 353 -7.77 10.51 -19.30
CA VAL A 353 -7.32 11.89 -19.42
C VAL A 353 -7.41 12.29 -20.88
N VAL A 354 -8.17 13.34 -21.19
CA VAL A 354 -8.40 13.80 -22.58
C VAL A 354 -7.77 15.17 -22.88
N TYR A 355 -7.24 15.84 -21.84
CA TYR A 355 -6.49 17.09 -21.94
C TYR A 355 -5.63 17.31 -20.70
N GLY A 356 -4.46 17.93 -20.87
CA GLY A 356 -3.56 18.30 -19.78
C GLY A 356 -2.64 17.16 -19.32
N LEU A 357 -2.05 17.32 -18.13
CA LEU A 357 -1.16 16.32 -17.54
C LEU A 357 -1.96 15.08 -17.11
N LYS A 358 -1.35 13.90 -17.28
CA LYS A 358 -1.80 12.69 -16.57
C LYS A 358 -1.81 12.93 -15.05
N LEU A 359 -2.72 12.28 -14.34
CA LEU A 359 -2.95 12.55 -12.91
C LEU A 359 -1.71 12.28 -12.05
N ASP A 360 -0.98 11.19 -12.34
CA ASP A 360 0.28 10.78 -11.71
C ASP A 360 1.46 11.73 -11.98
N ARG A 361 1.30 12.67 -12.92
CA ARG A 361 2.32 13.67 -13.30
C ARG A 361 1.98 15.08 -12.85
N ILE A 362 0.88 15.26 -12.11
CA ILE A 362 0.50 16.56 -11.56
C ILE A 362 1.52 16.93 -10.45
N PRO A 363 2.07 18.16 -10.46
CA PRO A 363 2.93 18.62 -9.36
C PRO A 363 2.21 18.52 -8.01
N LYS A 364 2.95 18.15 -6.97
CA LYS A 364 2.43 18.02 -5.60
C LYS A 364 1.83 19.33 -5.10
N GLY A 365 0.68 19.25 -4.45
CA GLY A 365 0.04 20.40 -3.79
C GLY A 365 -1.48 20.36 -3.87
N ASP A 366 -2.10 21.48 -3.49
CA ASP A 366 -3.55 21.56 -3.39
C ASP A 366 -4.22 21.58 -4.77
N ILE A 367 -5.19 20.69 -4.98
CA ILE A 367 -5.93 20.56 -6.23
C ILE A 367 -7.40 20.97 -6.08
N LYS A 368 -7.94 21.49 -7.19
CA LYS A 368 -9.36 21.84 -7.34
C LYS A 368 -10.05 20.88 -8.29
N VAL A 369 -11.00 20.11 -7.80
CA VAL A 369 -11.82 19.21 -8.60
C VAL A 369 -13.11 19.92 -9.02
N MET A 370 -13.50 19.82 -10.29
CA MET A 370 -14.74 20.35 -10.83
C MET A 370 -15.57 19.22 -11.42
N ILE A 371 -16.81 19.07 -10.96
CA ILE A 371 -17.75 18.12 -11.56
C ILE A 371 -18.54 18.87 -12.65
N ASN A 372 -18.35 18.44 -13.90
CA ASN A 372 -19.06 18.93 -15.07
C ASN A 372 -20.13 17.90 -15.45
N ALA A 373 -21.38 18.18 -15.09
CA ALA A 373 -22.48 17.26 -15.25
C ALA A 373 -23.82 17.99 -15.36
N HIS A 374 -24.81 17.31 -15.95
CA HIS A 374 -26.19 17.75 -15.83
C HIS A 374 -26.68 17.56 -14.39
N GLY A 375 -27.64 18.39 -13.98
CA GLY A 375 -28.19 18.30 -12.62
C GLY A 375 -29.48 19.07 -12.46
N SER A 376 -30.13 18.81 -11.34
CA SER A 376 -31.32 19.52 -10.88
C SER A 376 -31.39 19.47 -9.35
N SER A 377 -32.49 19.97 -8.77
CA SER A 377 -32.73 19.85 -7.33
C SER A 377 -32.83 18.40 -6.84
N ARG A 378 -32.95 17.42 -7.75
CA ARG A 378 -32.92 15.99 -7.45
C ARG A 378 -31.51 15.40 -7.34
N GLY A 379 -30.48 16.13 -7.74
CA GLY A 379 -29.09 15.67 -7.75
C GLY A 379 -28.42 15.77 -9.12
N ILE A 380 -27.27 15.12 -9.24
CA ILE A 380 -26.50 15.01 -10.49
C ILE A 380 -27.10 13.89 -11.33
N SER A 381 -27.29 14.13 -12.64
CA SER A 381 -27.87 13.15 -13.54
C SER A 381 -27.04 11.87 -13.60
N ASN A 382 -27.71 10.72 -13.58
CA ASN A 382 -27.11 9.38 -13.68
C ASN A 382 -25.97 9.08 -12.70
N ARG A 383 -25.88 9.83 -11.58
CA ARG A 383 -24.89 9.63 -10.54
C ARG A 383 -25.51 9.83 -9.15
N SER A 384 -25.35 8.83 -8.31
CA SER A 384 -25.58 8.92 -6.87
C SER A 384 -24.52 9.82 -6.23
N ILE A 385 -24.78 10.24 -4.99
CA ILE A 385 -23.83 11.04 -4.23
C ILE A 385 -22.59 10.23 -3.83
N ASP A 386 -22.74 8.93 -3.59
CA ASP A 386 -21.65 8.03 -3.26
C ASP A 386 -20.73 7.82 -4.47
N GLU A 387 -21.29 7.65 -5.68
CA GLU A 387 -20.49 7.60 -6.92
C GLU A 387 -19.70 8.90 -7.12
N ILE A 388 -20.30 10.07 -6.88
CA ILE A 388 -19.58 11.35 -7.00
C ILE A 388 -18.45 11.47 -5.98
N ALA A 389 -18.66 11.03 -4.74
CA ALA A 389 -17.62 11.00 -3.73
C ALA A 389 -16.47 10.05 -4.12
N GLU A 390 -16.80 8.86 -4.62
CA GLU A 390 -15.83 7.88 -5.12
C GLU A 390 -15.03 8.43 -6.32
N HIS A 391 -15.70 9.10 -7.26
CA HIS A 391 -15.04 9.72 -8.42
C HIS A 391 -14.02 10.77 -8.01
N ILE A 392 -14.35 11.59 -7.00
CA ILE A 392 -13.43 12.59 -6.46
C ILE A 392 -12.28 11.90 -5.69
N SER A 393 -12.57 10.82 -4.95
CA SER A 393 -11.58 9.98 -4.26
C SER A 393 -10.56 9.37 -5.22
N ILE A 394 -11.02 8.80 -6.33
CA ILE A 394 -10.17 8.25 -7.40
C ILE A 394 -9.23 9.33 -7.93
N ILE A 395 -9.73 10.54 -8.22
CA ILE A 395 -8.87 11.65 -8.65
C ILE A 395 -7.83 12.00 -7.59
N GLY A 396 -8.23 12.12 -6.32
CA GLY A 396 -7.29 12.42 -5.22
C GLY A 396 -6.17 11.38 -5.13
N ARG A 397 -6.53 10.09 -5.10
CA ARG A 397 -5.57 8.98 -5.04
C ARG A 397 -4.68 8.91 -6.27
N ALA A 398 -5.23 9.07 -7.47
CA ALA A 398 -4.47 9.04 -8.73
C ALA A 398 -3.47 10.20 -8.86
N THR A 399 -3.66 11.31 -8.15
CA THR A 399 -2.70 12.43 -8.09
C THR A 399 -1.59 12.27 -7.05
N GLY A 400 -1.63 11.20 -6.25
CA GLY A 400 -0.66 10.89 -5.21
C GLY A 400 -0.96 11.51 -3.85
N GLU A 401 -0.41 10.91 -2.80
CA GLU A 401 -0.69 11.23 -1.38
C GLU A 401 -0.28 12.65 -0.97
N ASP A 402 0.70 13.23 -1.67
CA ASP A 402 1.18 14.60 -1.42
C ASP A 402 0.29 15.68 -2.08
N SER A 403 -0.82 15.28 -2.73
CA SER A 403 -1.79 16.17 -3.37
C SER A 403 -3.12 16.13 -2.63
N GLY A 404 -3.62 17.31 -2.23
CA GLY A 404 -4.84 17.43 -1.44
C GLY A 404 -6.02 18.00 -2.22
N VAL A 405 -7.15 17.30 -2.27
CA VAL A 405 -8.40 17.89 -2.79
C VAL A 405 -8.94 18.93 -1.81
N LYS A 406 -8.62 20.22 -2.04
CA LYS A 406 -9.07 21.32 -1.16
C LYS A 406 -10.33 22.01 -1.64
N LYS A 407 -10.71 21.84 -2.90
CA LYS A 407 -11.92 22.43 -3.47
C LYS A 407 -12.63 21.47 -4.40
N VAL A 408 -13.92 21.29 -4.18
CA VAL A 408 -14.85 20.63 -5.11
C VAL A 408 -15.85 21.68 -5.62
N SER A 409 -15.89 21.90 -6.93
CA SER A 409 -16.85 22.80 -7.56
C SER A 409 -17.82 22.03 -8.43
N LEU A 410 -19.07 21.89 -7.96
CA LEU A 410 -20.16 21.24 -8.69
C LEU A 410 -20.71 22.23 -9.73
N VAL A 411 -20.27 22.09 -10.99
CA VAL A 411 -20.69 22.92 -12.13
C VAL A 411 -21.91 22.28 -12.78
N THR A 412 -23.00 22.29 -12.03
CA THR A 412 -24.23 21.55 -12.33
C THR A 412 -25.43 22.43 -12.00
N CYS A 413 -26.50 22.35 -12.79
CA CYS A 413 -27.67 23.21 -12.62
C CYS A 413 -28.45 22.89 -11.34
N SER A 414 -28.82 23.93 -10.59
CA SER A 414 -29.88 23.90 -9.57
C SER A 414 -29.82 22.78 -8.52
N LEU A 415 -28.62 22.33 -8.09
CA LEU A 415 -28.48 21.23 -7.12
C LEU A 415 -29.07 21.51 -5.73
N GLY A 416 -29.12 22.79 -5.35
CA GLY A 416 -29.47 23.22 -4.01
C GLY A 416 -28.38 22.98 -2.97
N GLU A 417 -28.50 23.62 -1.82
CA GLU A 417 -27.51 23.60 -0.74
C GLU A 417 -27.34 22.22 -0.10
N LYS A 418 -28.45 21.50 0.06
CA LYS A 418 -28.49 20.19 0.71
C LYS A 418 -27.56 19.16 0.05
N TYR A 419 -27.30 19.28 -1.25
CA TYR A 419 -26.40 18.36 -1.94
C TYR A 419 -24.97 18.48 -1.41
N ALA A 420 -24.43 19.71 -1.26
CA ALA A 420 -23.10 19.93 -0.72
C ALA A 420 -22.98 19.43 0.73
N ILE A 421 -24.01 19.70 1.54
CA ILE A 421 -24.06 19.26 2.95
C ILE A 421 -24.03 17.73 3.05
N LYS A 422 -24.69 17.01 2.14
CA LYS A 422 -24.66 15.54 2.11
C LYS A 422 -23.38 14.99 1.51
N LEU A 423 -22.73 15.70 0.58
CA LEU A 423 -21.51 15.23 -0.09
C LEU A 423 -20.29 15.32 0.84
N LEU A 424 -20.20 16.34 1.69
CA LEU A 424 -19.07 16.54 2.60
C LEU A 424 -18.78 15.33 3.51
N PRO A 425 -19.75 14.72 4.21
CA PRO A 425 -19.53 13.49 4.96
C PRO A 425 -19.04 12.33 4.08
N LYS A 426 -19.57 12.18 2.87
CA LYS A 426 -19.16 11.14 1.91
C LYS A 426 -17.72 11.31 1.44
N LEU A 427 -17.28 12.56 1.23
CA LEU A 427 -15.89 12.86 0.95
C LEU A 427 -14.98 12.52 2.14
N ARG A 428 -15.43 12.81 3.38
CA ARG A 428 -14.68 12.45 4.60
C ARG A 428 -14.55 10.94 4.77
N GLU A 429 -15.61 10.17 4.51
CA GLU A 429 -15.57 8.69 4.48
C GLU A 429 -14.50 8.17 3.50
N GLN A 430 -14.23 8.93 2.43
CA GLN A 430 -13.23 8.66 1.41
C GLN A 430 -11.84 9.27 1.71
N GLY A 431 -11.61 9.76 2.91
CA GLY A 431 -10.33 10.37 3.32
C GLY A 431 -10.14 11.83 2.92
N ILE A 432 -11.14 12.46 2.28
CA ILE A 432 -11.09 13.87 1.85
C ILE A 432 -11.79 14.75 2.90
N SER A 433 -11.05 15.19 3.91
CA SER A 433 -11.62 15.91 5.07
C SER A 433 -11.62 17.44 4.94
N ASP A 434 -10.70 18.01 4.17
CA ASP A 434 -10.47 19.48 4.12
C ASP A 434 -11.11 20.16 2.91
N ALA A 435 -11.89 19.43 2.11
CA ALA A 435 -12.46 19.96 0.89
C ALA A 435 -13.59 20.98 1.17
N LYS A 436 -13.55 22.11 0.46
CA LYS A 436 -14.68 23.03 0.37
C LYS A 436 -15.56 22.65 -0.83
N VAL A 437 -16.85 22.41 -0.63
CA VAL A 437 -17.78 22.00 -1.70
C VAL A 437 -18.67 23.18 -2.10
N SER A 438 -18.63 23.59 -3.37
CA SER A 438 -19.49 24.67 -3.90
C SER A 438 -20.56 24.15 -4.87
N VAL A 439 -21.78 24.64 -4.70
CA VAL A 439 -22.98 24.32 -5.49
C VAL A 439 -23.60 25.57 -6.14
N ARG A 440 -24.39 25.36 -7.19
CA ARG A 440 -25.22 26.40 -7.82
C ARG A 440 -26.68 26.13 -7.48
N LEU A 441 -27.37 27.17 -7.04
CA LEU A 441 -28.78 27.08 -6.63
C LEU A 441 -29.75 27.19 -7.81
N PHE A 442 -29.26 27.71 -8.94
CA PHE A 442 -30.03 27.95 -10.16
C PHE A 442 -29.24 27.47 -11.39
N PRO A 443 -29.82 27.50 -12.62
CA PRO A 443 -29.15 27.05 -13.82
C PRO A 443 -27.84 27.81 -14.06
N VAL A 444 -26.77 27.07 -14.39
CA VAL A 444 -25.44 27.63 -14.64
C VAL A 444 -25.12 27.57 -16.12
N MET A 445 -24.55 28.63 -16.65
CA MET A 445 -23.96 28.66 -17.99
C MET A 445 -22.46 28.98 -17.89
N VAL A 446 -21.68 28.37 -18.79
CA VAL A 446 -20.25 28.66 -18.94
C VAL A 446 -20.05 29.45 -20.24
N LEU A 447 -19.53 30.67 -20.09
CA LEU A 447 -19.20 31.56 -21.21
C LEU A 447 -17.96 31.07 -21.97
N LEU A 448 -17.70 31.65 -23.15
CA LEU A 448 -16.58 31.25 -24.01
C LEU A 448 -15.20 31.42 -23.33
N ASP A 449 -15.09 32.35 -22.38
CA ASP A 449 -13.89 32.61 -21.58
C ASP A 449 -13.80 31.72 -20.32
N GLY A 450 -14.69 30.73 -20.18
CA GLY A 450 -14.72 29.80 -19.05
C GLY A 450 -15.31 30.36 -17.75
N ARG A 451 -15.81 31.59 -17.76
CA ARG A 451 -16.54 32.17 -16.62
C ARG A 451 -17.93 31.56 -16.49
N LYS A 452 -18.37 31.38 -15.24
CA LYS A 452 -19.65 30.78 -14.90
C LYS A 452 -20.62 31.89 -14.53
N ILE A 453 -21.76 31.96 -15.19
CA ILE A 453 -22.87 32.84 -14.83
C ILE A 453 -24.07 31.99 -14.41
N ILE A 454 -24.85 32.49 -13.46
CA ILE A 454 -26.02 31.78 -12.93
C ILE A 454 -27.27 32.55 -13.35
N MET A 455 -28.22 31.86 -13.99
CA MET A 455 -29.47 32.45 -14.45
C MET A 455 -30.39 32.65 -13.26
N ASP A 456 -30.72 33.89 -12.94
CA ASP A 456 -31.70 34.24 -11.92
C ASP A 456 -33.06 34.42 -12.60
N SER A 457 -34.10 33.73 -12.13
CA SER A 457 -35.43 33.81 -12.74
C SER A 457 -36.16 35.12 -12.44
N GLU A 458 -35.73 35.88 -11.41
CA GLU A 458 -36.44 37.09 -10.96
C GLU A 458 -36.00 38.38 -11.70
N GLU A 459 -34.79 38.43 -12.27
CA GLU A 459 -34.21 39.65 -12.86
C GLU A 459 -34.10 39.64 -14.40
N GLY A 460 -34.70 38.66 -15.08
CA GLY A 460 -34.65 38.56 -16.54
C GLY A 460 -33.36 37.92 -17.08
N SER A 461 -33.22 37.91 -18.41
CA SER A 461 -32.29 37.07 -19.19
C SER A 461 -30.78 37.33 -19.01
N SER A 462 -30.37 38.22 -18.10
CA SER A 462 -28.96 38.50 -17.82
C SER A 462 -28.45 37.67 -16.63
N GLY A 463 -27.72 36.59 -16.91
CA GLY A 463 -27.09 35.78 -15.87
C GLY A 463 -26.12 36.55 -14.97
N LYS A 464 -26.09 36.23 -13.67
CA LYS A 464 -25.22 36.89 -12.69
C LYS A 464 -23.86 36.21 -12.60
N TYR A 465 -22.80 36.98 -12.83
CA TYR A 465 -21.42 36.58 -12.53
C TYR A 465 -21.14 36.82 -11.04
N ARG A 466 -20.47 35.87 -10.38
CA ARG A 466 -19.99 36.03 -8.98
C ARG A 466 -21.07 36.37 -7.93
N SER A 467 -22.22 35.70 -7.99
CA SER A 467 -23.27 35.89 -6.98
C SER A 467 -23.13 34.92 -5.79
N SER A 468 -22.87 35.45 -4.59
CA SER A 468 -22.91 34.71 -3.31
C SER A 468 -24.33 34.34 -2.85
N ALA A 469 -25.35 34.97 -3.46
CA ALA A 469 -26.74 34.56 -3.28
C ALA A 469 -27.04 33.28 -4.06
N LEU A 470 -26.50 33.14 -5.28
CA LEU A 470 -26.81 32.03 -6.19
C LEU A 470 -25.80 30.87 -6.16
N LYS A 471 -24.61 31.10 -5.58
CA LYS A 471 -23.58 30.09 -5.32
C LYS A 471 -23.27 30.00 -3.84
N LYS A 472 -23.42 28.80 -3.28
CA LYS A 472 -23.06 28.50 -1.88
C LYS A 472 -21.90 27.54 -1.80
N THR A 473 -21.10 27.69 -0.76
CA THR A 473 -19.99 26.79 -0.46
C THR A 473 -20.07 26.39 0.99
N PHE A 474 -19.82 25.12 1.25
CA PHE A 474 -19.80 24.54 2.58
C PHE A 474 -18.46 23.85 2.84
N ALA A 475 -18.06 23.81 4.09
CA ALA A 475 -16.87 23.11 4.55
C ALA A 475 -17.07 22.67 6.00
N PHE A 476 -16.22 21.77 6.48
CA PHE A 476 -16.12 21.50 7.90
C PHE A 476 -15.35 22.62 8.61
N ASN A 477 -15.82 23.04 9.79
CA ASN A 477 -15.05 23.88 10.70
C ASN A 477 -14.13 23.02 11.58
N GLU A 478 -13.34 23.67 12.45
CA GLU A 478 -12.41 22.99 13.38
C GLU A 478 -13.11 22.03 14.36
N LYS A 479 -14.41 22.22 14.61
CA LYS A 479 -15.24 21.33 15.45
C LYS A 479 -15.82 20.15 14.68
N GLY A 480 -15.56 20.05 13.38
CA GLY A 480 -16.10 19.02 12.50
C GLY A 480 -17.56 19.26 12.07
N GLU A 481 -18.11 20.45 12.29
CA GLU A 481 -19.46 20.85 11.89
C GLU A 481 -19.46 21.44 10.47
N ILE A 482 -20.53 21.21 9.70
CA ILE A 482 -20.66 21.76 8.35
C ILE A 482 -21.17 23.20 8.44
N VAL A 483 -20.39 24.15 7.94
CA VAL A 483 -20.72 25.58 7.95
C VAL A 483 -20.65 26.18 6.54
N PRO A 484 -21.49 27.19 6.22
CA PRO A 484 -21.32 27.97 5.01
C PRO A 484 -20.01 28.77 5.08
N VAL A 485 -19.28 28.82 3.97
CA VAL A 485 -18.04 29.59 3.82
C VAL A 485 -18.09 30.42 2.54
N ASP A 486 -17.21 31.42 2.46
CA ASP A 486 -17.13 32.28 1.28
C ASP A 486 -16.85 31.46 0.01
N SER A 487 -17.78 31.58 -0.94
CA SER A 487 -17.79 30.87 -2.22
C SER A 487 -16.64 31.22 -3.15
N TYR A 488 -15.97 32.35 -2.90
CA TYR A 488 -14.95 32.89 -3.77
C TYR A 488 -13.62 33.07 -3.05
N THR A 489 -13.36 32.34 -1.97
CA THR A 489 -12.08 32.43 -1.23
C THR A 489 -10.81 32.28 -2.09
N ASP A 490 -10.90 31.62 -3.25
CA ASP A 490 -9.83 31.49 -4.26
C ASP A 490 -9.73 32.67 -5.25
N GLU A 491 -10.73 33.56 -5.29
CA GLU A 491 -10.89 34.66 -6.24
C GLU A 491 -11.28 36.02 -5.58
N HIS A 492 -11.52 36.05 -4.26
CA HIS A 492 -12.18 37.15 -3.54
C HIS A 492 -11.16 38.06 -2.86
N TYR A 493 -10.88 39.12 -3.59
CA TYR A 493 -10.40 40.37 -3.03
C TYR A 493 -11.49 41.41 -3.30
N ASP A 494 -12.02 42.01 -2.23
CA ASP A 494 -12.98 43.12 -2.26
C ASP A 494 -12.45 44.27 -3.12
N VAL A 495 -11.13 44.49 -3.05
CA VAL A 495 -10.40 45.45 -3.88
C VAL A 495 -9.14 44.80 -4.42
N THR A 496 -8.89 44.96 -5.71
CA THR A 496 -7.59 44.68 -6.34
C THR A 496 -6.92 45.99 -6.72
N LEU A 497 -5.71 46.19 -6.23
CA LEU A 497 -4.86 47.34 -6.47
C LEU A 497 -3.66 46.92 -7.33
N SER A 498 -3.15 47.83 -8.15
CA SER A 498 -1.80 47.78 -8.74
C SER A 498 -0.99 48.94 -8.19
N VAL A 499 0.34 48.84 -8.19
CA VAL A 499 1.23 49.98 -7.91
C VAL A 499 2.00 50.30 -9.18
N GLY A 500 1.81 51.51 -9.71
CA GLY A 500 2.56 51.97 -10.88
C GLY A 500 3.97 52.44 -10.52
N ASP A 501 4.77 52.78 -11.53
CA ASP A 501 6.16 53.25 -11.38
C ASP A 501 6.29 54.51 -10.51
N ASP A 502 5.20 55.29 -10.38
CA ASP A 502 5.12 56.47 -9.51
C ASP A 502 4.81 56.14 -8.03
N GLY A 503 4.75 54.84 -7.70
CA GLY A 503 4.48 54.33 -6.36
C GLY A 503 3.02 54.49 -5.90
N LYS A 504 2.10 54.94 -6.77
CA LYS A 504 0.71 55.17 -6.38
C LYS A 504 -0.15 53.93 -6.60
N PRO A 505 -1.01 53.58 -5.62
CA PRO A 505 -1.97 52.51 -5.79
C PRO A 505 -3.08 52.93 -6.75
N LYS A 506 -3.33 52.11 -7.77
CA LYS A 506 -4.45 52.26 -8.69
C LYS A 506 -5.44 51.13 -8.44
N ILE A 507 -6.72 51.47 -8.32
CA ILE A 507 -7.79 50.48 -8.20
C ILE A 507 -7.98 49.84 -9.57
N GLU A 508 -7.61 48.57 -9.68
CA GLU A 508 -7.82 47.77 -10.89
C GLU A 508 -9.22 47.17 -10.89
N ARG A 509 -9.75 46.80 -9.72
CA ARG A 509 -11.05 46.13 -9.62
C ARG A 509 -11.68 46.26 -8.24
N ILE A 510 -13.00 46.43 -8.20
CA ILE A 510 -13.83 46.31 -6.99
C ILE A 510 -14.80 45.13 -7.18
N TYR A 511 -14.89 44.25 -6.19
CA TYR A 511 -15.70 43.03 -6.29
C TYR A 511 -17.20 43.30 -6.18
N GLY A 512 -18.01 42.60 -6.99
CA GLY A 512 -19.47 42.60 -6.88
C GLY A 512 -20.17 43.83 -7.46
N ASN A 513 -19.54 44.54 -8.41
CA ASN A 513 -20.05 45.78 -9.03
C ASN A 513 -20.39 46.90 -8.02
N LYS A 514 -19.78 46.85 -6.83
CA LYS A 514 -19.94 47.86 -5.80
C LYS A 514 -19.11 49.10 -6.13
N ARG A 515 -19.56 50.26 -5.67
CA ARG A 515 -18.71 51.46 -5.57
C ARG A 515 -17.76 51.31 -4.40
N LEU A 516 -16.60 51.96 -4.46
CA LEU A 516 -15.64 51.98 -3.34
C LEU A 516 -16.29 52.44 -2.03
N SER A 517 -17.19 53.42 -2.12
CA SER A 517 -17.97 53.96 -0.99
C SER A 517 -18.95 52.97 -0.36
N GLU A 518 -19.27 51.87 -1.05
CA GLU A 518 -20.20 50.84 -0.58
C GLU A 518 -19.46 49.67 0.11
N LEU A 519 -18.13 49.70 0.14
CA LEU A 519 -17.32 48.74 0.86
C LEU A 519 -17.25 49.14 2.34
N GLN A 520 -17.75 48.28 3.21
CA GLN A 520 -17.72 48.47 4.66
C GLN A 520 -17.30 47.16 5.35
N GLY A 521 -16.63 47.28 6.50
CA GLY A 521 -16.16 46.13 7.29
C GLY A 521 -14.74 45.66 6.93
N PRO A 522 -14.33 44.47 7.42
CA PRO A 522 -13.01 43.91 7.14
C PRO A 522 -12.92 43.46 5.67
N LEU A 523 -12.19 44.21 4.85
CA LEU A 523 -12.02 43.99 3.41
C LEU A 523 -10.76 43.16 3.09
N LYS A 524 -10.85 42.24 2.13
CA LYS A 524 -9.71 41.56 1.51
C LYS A 524 -9.18 42.37 0.35
N VAL A 525 -7.96 42.88 0.47
CA VAL A 525 -7.31 43.68 -0.58
C VAL A 525 -6.14 42.89 -1.17
N PHE A 526 -6.10 42.76 -2.50
CA PHE A 526 -4.92 42.25 -3.22
C PHE A 526 -4.16 43.40 -3.85
N VAL A 527 -2.84 43.40 -3.72
CA VAL A 527 -1.97 44.39 -4.35
C VAL A 527 -1.06 43.66 -5.33
N LYS A 528 -1.15 44.01 -6.61
CA LYS A 528 -0.22 43.57 -7.66
C LYS A 528 1.02 44.47 -7.59
N ALA A 529 2.15 43.90 -7.18
CA ALA A 529 3.46 44.50 -7.32
C ALA A 529 4.12 43.89 -8.57
N GLU A 530 4.55 44.73 -9.50
CA GLU A 530 5.43 44.27 -10.59
C GLU A 530 6.86 44.16 -10.04
N SER A 531 7.60 43.15 -10.50
CA SER A 531 8.93 42.82 -9.97
C SER A 531 9.87 44.02 -10.07
N PHE A 532 10.37 44.50 -8.92
CA PHE A 532 11.53 45.38 -8.87
C PHE A 532 12.74 44.56 -9.29
N TRP A 533 13.35 44.90 -10.42
CA TRP A 533 14.66 44.36 -10.84
C TRP A 533 15.79 45.14 -10.16
#